data_AF-A0A961MQH6-F1
#
_entry.id   AF-A0A961MQH6-F1
#
_cell.length_a   1.000
_cell.length_b   1.000
_cell.length_c   1.000
_cell.angle_alpha   90.00
_cell.angle_beta   90.00
_cell.angle_gamma   90.00
#
_symmetry.space_group_name_H-M   'P 1'
#
loop_
_entity.id
_entity.type
_entity.pdbx_description
1 polymer ?
#
loop_
_entity_poly.entity_id
_entity_poly.type
_entity_poly.pdbx_seq_one_letter_code
_entity_poly.pdbx_strand_id
1 'polypeptide(L)'
;MRLLVRPLRCLIAILALCLPGAASPALAAVLDSQSGAAIAPAEPDGAIAGRLFPGPGPLRLERIDASPPGWTVFGPEGVVGYIASTWETAGSVGYSGRPIDVLVGVTPDARIAGAELMRHDEPVLTLGISTEDIAAYVSAFAGVDLNREQVTAFGARSDLPDVIARATVSTGVIRDAILRTARTLALGRGLAGGRGADIDRVSFETRTWGQLLAEGALAQTSVPLAEARAALAGAKVPLPEGEGDFIELWLAVLDPPTIGRNLLGQALYSRVLAALGPGDSAIFLGSRGLHSHRGTEWRRSGVFERIEVIQGEETIALREGDFLRVDRLAPGDAPELKEMSVFRLDAARFDPTAPFRIEVAATRPTAEGEVVFRMPLDYT
;
A
#
# COMPACT_ATOMS: atom_id res chain seq x y z
N MET A 1 -51.13 -59.03 4.51
CA MET A 1 -49.83 -59.71 4.31
C MET A 1 -48.75 -58.74 4.81
N ARG A 2 -48.15 -59.05 5.97
CA ARG A 2 -46.79 -58.74 6.50
C ARG A 2 -46.04 -57.52 5.90
N LEU A 3 -45.38 -56.57 6.58
CA LEU A 3 -44.80 -56.35 7.94
C LEU A 3 -44.52 -54.81 8.05
N LEU A 4 -44.72 -54.10 9.17
CA LEU A 4 -43.75 -53.80 10.26
C LEU A 4 -42.34 -53.40 9.74
N VAL A 5 -41.70 -52.25 10.04
CA VAL A 5 -41.26 -51.72 11.35
C VAL A 5 -40.83 -50.23 11.22
N ARG A 6 -41.18 -49.38 12.20
CA ARG A 6 -40.48 -48.16 12.67
C ARG A 6 -40.00 -48.47 14.12
N PRO A 7 -39.22 -47.62 14.83
CA PRO A 7 -38.11 -46.70 14.49
C PRO A 7 -36.90 -46.92 15.45
N LEU A 8 -35.76 -46.23 15.28
CA LEU A 8 -34.84 -45.99 16.42
C LEU A 8 -34.10 -44.64 16.29
N ARG A 9 -34.25 -43.83 17.34
CA ARG A 9 -33.57 -42.57 17.59
C ARG A 9 -32.20 -42.88 18.22
N CYS A 10 -31.11 -42.31 17.70
CA CYS A 10 -29.84 -42.25 18.40
C CYS A 10 -29.55 -40.80 18.77
N LEU A 11 -29.65 -40.54 20.07
CA LEU A 11 -29.16 -39.37 20.79
C LEU A 11 -27.66 -39.59 21.03
N ILE A 12 -26.78 -38.74 20.51
CA ILE A 12 -25.37 -38.71 20.91
C ILE A 12 -25.12 -37.39 21.63
N ALA A 13 -24.92 -37.49 22.94
CA ALA A 13 -24.40 -36.43 23.78
C ALA A 13 -22.89 -36.32 23.56
N ILE A 14 -22.39 -35.13 23.23
CA ILE A 14 -20.94 -34.84 23.22
C ILE A 14 -20.60 -34.16 24.54
N LEU A 15 -19.89 -34.91 25.38
CA LEU A 15 -19.29 -34.49 26.63
C LEU A 15 -18.06 -33.62 26.31
N ALA A 16 -18.05 -32.37 26.78
CA ALA A 16 -16.88 -31.49 26.70
C ALA A 16 -15.85 -31.89 27.76
N LEU A 17 -14.71 -32.44 27.33
CA LEU A 17 -13.52 -32.56 28.16
C LEU A 17 -12.51 -31.49 27.74
N CYS A 18 -12.18 -30.59 28.67
CA CYS A 18 -11.11 -29.60 28.54
C CYS A 18 -9.74 -30.31 28.57
N LEU A 19 -8.94 -30.12 27.53
CA LEU A 19 -7.50 -30.40 27.50
C LEU A 19 -6.77 -29.17 26.90
N PRO A 20 -5.53 -28.87 27.34
CA PRO A 20 -4.80 -27.68 26.93
C PRO A 20 -4.50 -27.75 25.43
N GLY A 21 -4.95 -26.73 24.70
CA GLY A 21 -4.90 -26.68 23.23
C GLY A 21 -3.46 -26.67 22.71
N ALA A 22 -3.01 -27.80 22.19
CA ALA A 22 -2.01 -27.80 21.14
C ALA A 22 -2.61 -27.09 19.93
N ALA A 23 -1.98 -26.00 19.48
CA ALA A 23 -2.36 -25.31 18.26
C ALA A 23 -2.47 -26.36 17.13
N SER A 24 -3.63 -26.40 16.47
CA SER A 24 -3.84 -27.35 15.38
C SER A 24 -2.77 -27.12 14.30
N PRO A 25 -2.13 -28.18 13.77
CA PRO A 25 -1.15 -28.05 12.69
C PRO A 25 -1.75 -27.43 11.41
N ALA A 26 -3.09 -27.37 11.30
CA ALA A 26 -3.79 -26.64 10.27
C ALA A 26 -3.62 -25.11 10.36
N LEU A 27 -3.46 -24.53 11.56
CA LEU A 27 -3.21 -23.08 11.71
C LEU A 27 -1.76 -22.73 11.36
N ALA A 28 -0.82 -23.63 11.69
CA ALA A 28 0.58 -23.50 11.28
C ALA A 28 0.75 -23.63 9.76
N ALA A 29 0.00 -24.53 9.10
CA ALA A 29 0.04 -24.69 7.65
C ALA A 29 -0.57 -23.49 6.88
N VAL A 30 -1.55 -22.79 7.44
CA VAL A 30 -2.09 -21.55 6.83
C VAL A 30 -1.11 -20.38 6.99
N LEU A 31 -0.38 -20.31 8.11
CA LEU A 31 0.70 -19.33 8.29
C LEU A 31 1.92 -19.63 7.39
N ASP A 32 2.21 -20.91 7.14
CA ASP A 32 3.32 -21.32 6.26
C ASP A 32 2.99 -21.15 4.76
N SER A 33 1.70 -21.10 4.39
CA SER A 33 1.27 -20.82 3.01
C SER A 33 1.50 -19.37 2.55
N GLN A 34 1.92 -18.48 3.45
CA GLN A 34 2.33 -17.10 3.15
C GLN A 34 3.86 -16.95 3.02
N SER A 35 4.63 -18.01 3.28
CA SER A 35 6.06 -18.07 3.00
C SER A 35 6.26 -18.36 1.51
N GLY A 36 6.12 -17.34 0.66
CA GLY A 36 6.51 -17.45 -0.76
C GLY A 36 7.94 -18.01 -0.85
N ALA A 37 8.19 -18.93 -1.78
CA ALA A 37 9.49 -19.61 -1.92
C ALA A 37 10.63 -18.59 -1.89
N ALA A 38 11.45 -18.62 -0.83
CA ALA A 38 12.58 -17.71 -0.70
C ALA A 38 13.59 -18.01 -1.82
N ILE A 39 13.81 -17.05 -2.71
CA ILE A 39 14.84 -17.14 -3.76
C ILE A 39 16.08 -16.37 -3.31
N ALA A 40 17.24 -16.78 -3.83
CA ALA A 40 18.42 -15.92 -3.78
C ALA A 40 18.15 -14.69 -4.66
N PRO A 41 18.40 -13.46 -4.16
CA PRO A 41 18.39 -12.27 -4.99
C PRO A 41 19.33 -12.40 -6.19
N ALA A 42 18.94 -11.84 -7.32
CA ALA A 42 19.85 -11.69 -8.45
C ALA A 42 21.00 -10.74 -8.10
N GLU A 43 22.21 -11.12 -8.52
CA GLU A 43 23.40 -10.27 -8.42
C GLU A 43 23.80 -9.76 -9.81
N PRO A 44 24.05 -8.46 -9.99
CA PRO A 44 24.55 -7.94 -11.25
C PRO A 44 26.02 -8.34 -11.45
N ASP A 45 26.36 -8.74 -12.68
CA ASP A 45 27.74 -8.79 -13.15
C ASP A 45 28.08 -7.56 -14.01
N GLY A 46 29.31 -7.48 -14.52
CA GLY A 46 29.73 -6.37 -15.39
C GLY A 46 28.94 -6.28 -16.70
N ALA A 47 28.42 -7.40 -17.21
CA ALA A 47 27.64 -7.43 -18.45
C ALA A 47 26.22 -6.89 -18.22
N ILE A 48 25.58 -7.28 -17.11
CA ILE A 48 24.29 -6.72 -16.66
C ILE A 48 24.46 -5.23 -16.39
N ALA A 49 25.50 -4.83 -15.63
CA ALA A 49 25.76 -3.42 -15.37
C ALA A 49 25.93 -2.60 -16.65
N GLY A 50 26.64 -3.14 -17.65
CA GLY A 50 26.81 -2.49 -18.95
C GLY A 50 25.52 -2.34 -19.76
N ARG A 51 24.54 -3.24 -19.58
CA ARG A 51 23.20 -3.10 -20.18
C ARG A 51 22.33 -2.09 -19.45
N LEU A 52 22.41 -2.05 -18.12
CA LEU A 52 21.66 -1.09 -17.30
C LEU A 52 22.21 0.33 -17.38
N PHE A 53 23.52 0.48 -17.55
CA PHE A 53 24.23 1.77 -17.66
C PHE A 53 25.08 1.79 -18.93
N PRO A 54 24.46 1.94 -20.12
CA PRO A 54 25.20 1.97 -21.38
C PRO A 54 26.11 3.20 -21.42
N GLY A 55 27.41 2.98 -21.62
CA GLY A 55 28.41 4.04 -21.64
C GLY A 55 29.81 3.53 -21.98
N PRO A 56 30.78 4.45 -22.18
CA PRO A 56 32.14 4.08 -22.50
C PRO A 56 32.91 3.59 -21.26
N GLY A 57 33.67 2.51 -21.43
CA GLY A 57 34.64 2.03 -20.44
C GLY A 57 34.11 0.91 -19.53
N PRO A 58 35.01 0.25 -18.77
CA PRO A 58 34.64 -0.82 -17.87
C PRO A 58 33.87 -0.27 -16.66
N LEU A 59 32.88 -1.04 -16.21
CA LEU A 59 32.13 -0.75 -14.98
C LEU A 59 32.64 -1.63 -13.84
N ARG A 60 32.81 -1.04 -12.65
CA ARG A 60 33.09 -1.74 -11.40
C ARG A 60 31.87 -1.66 -10.49
N LEU A 61 31.53 -2.79 -9.88
CA LEU A 61 30.43 -2.90 -8.93
C LEU A 61 30.96 -3.00 -7.52
N GLU A 62 30.29 -2.32 -6.58
CA GLU A 62 30.58 -2.39 -5.15
C GLU A 62 29.28 -2.64 -4.40
N ARG A 63 29.22 -3.77 -3.68
CA ARG A 63 28.04 -4.16 -2.90
C ARG A 63 27.86 -3.21 -1.71
N ILE A 64 26.61 -2.82 -1.46
CA ILE A 64 26.17 -2.05 -0.31
C ILE A 64 25.11 -2.88 0.42
N ASP A 65 25.42 -3.32 1.63
CA ASP A 65 24.48 -4.08 2.47
C ASP A 65 23.61 -3.17 3.36
N ALA A 66 23.95 -1.88 3.45
CA ALA A 66 23.12 -0.90 4.15
C ALA A 66 21.77 -0.72 3.43
N SER A 67 20.70 -0.54 4.20
CA SER A 67 19.33 -0.42 3.69
C SER A 67 19.12 0.87 2.86
N PRO A 68 18.47 0.81 1.69
CA PRO A 68 18.14 -0.40 0.93
C PRO A 68 19.39 -1.08 0.37
N PRO A 69 19.51 -2.42 0.40
CA PRO A 69 20.66 -3.13 -0.16
C PRO A 69 20.76 -2.94 -1.68
N GLY A 70 21.97 -3.04 -2.21
CA GLY A 70 22.19 -2.93 -3.65
C GLY A 70 23.67 -2.78 -4.01
N TRP A 71 23.97 -2.17 -5.14
CA TRP A 71 25.33 -1.95 -5.62
C TRP A 71 25.53 -0.51 -6.04
N THR A 72 26.71 0.04 -5.75
CA THR A 72 27.21 1.25 -6.39
C THR A 72 27.95 0.85 -7.67
N VAL A 73 27.63 1.53 -8.76
CA VAL A 73 28.26 1.32 -10.07
C VAL A 73 29.24 2.45 -10.33
N PHE A 74 30.50 2.10 -10.55
CA PHE A 74 31.57 3.04 -10.87
C PHE A 74 31.99 2.89 -12.33
N GLY A 75 32.02 4.01 -13.05
CA GLY A 75 32.69 4.15 -14.32
C GLY A 75 34.08 4.79 -14.17
N PRO A 76 34.76 5.13 -15.28
CA PRO A 76 36.10 5.72 -15.26
C PRO A 76 36.17 7.06 -14.52
N GLU A 77 35.09 7.84 -14.54
CA GLU A 77 35.04 9.21 -13.99
C GLU A 77 34.37 9.30 -12.61
N GLY A 78 33.90 8.18 -12.04
CA GLY A 78 33.25 8.14 -10.74
C GLY A 78 31.98 7.29 -10.71
N VAL A 79 31.06 7.61 -9.79
CA VAL A 79 29.78 6.90 -9.65
C VAL A 79 28.89 7.21 -10.84
N VAL A 80 28.45 6.18 -11.55
CA VAL A 80 27.51 6.28 -12.68
C VAL A 80 26.07 5.97 -12.27
N GLY A 81 25.88 5.31 -11.13
CA GLY A 81 24.57 5.03 -10.56
C GLY A 81 24.58 3.88 -9.57
N TYR A 82 23.39 3.32 -9.34
CA TYR A 82 23.13 2.30 -8.33
C TYR A 82 22.23 1.20 -8.89
N ILE A 83 22.41 -0.04 -8.46
CA ILE A 83 21.55 -1.17 -8.84
C ILE A 83 20.88 -1.73 -7.58
N ALA A 84 19.60 -2.11 -7.67
CA ALA A 84 18.93 -2.89 -6.65
C ALA A 84 18.03 -3.98 -7.25
N SER A 85 17.87 -5.08 -6.52
CA SER A 85 16.93 -6.16 -6.83
C SER A 85 15.53 -5.83 -6.29
N THR A 86 14.49 -6.06 -7.09
CA THR A 86 13.10 -5.92 -6.64
C THR A 86 12.72 -6.96 -5.60
N TRP A 87 13.33 -8.15 -5.66
CA TRP A 87 13.15 -9.18 -4.65
C TRP A 87 13.82 -8.79 -3.33
N GLU A 88 15.10 -8.43 -3.37
CA GLU A 88 15.87 -8.10 -2.16
C GLU A 88 15.33 -6.84 -1.44
N THR A 89 14.97 -5.82 -2.21
CA THR A 89 14.56 -4.53 -1.65
C THR A 89 13.13 -4.56 -1.11
N ALA A 90 12.23 -5.26 -1.79
CA ALA A 90 10.80 -5.13 -1.56
C ALA A 90 10.06 -6.45 -1.33
N GLY A 91 10.72 -7.61 -1.48
CA GLY A 91 10.07 -8.92 -1.45
C GLY A 91 9.04 -9.06 -2.56
N SER A 92 9.37 -8.59 -3.77
CA SER A 92 8.41 -8.47 -4.87
C SER A 92 7.82 -9.83 -5.28
N VAL A 93 6.50 -9.91 -5.30
CA VAL A 93 5.75 -11.10 -5.73
C VAL A 93 4.86 -10.74 -6.88
N GLY A 94 4.70 -11.68 -7.79
CA GLY A 94 3.85 -11.63 -8.94
C GLY A 94 2.37 -11.84 -8.65
N TYR A 95 1.56 -11.79 -9.69
CA TYR A 95 0.12 -12.07 -9.58
C TYR A 95 -0.14 -13.51 -9.11
N SER A 96 0.74 -14.45 -9.48
CA SER A 96 0.67 -15.84 -9.02
C SER A 96 1.08 -16.02 -7.55
N GLY A 97 1.48 -14.95 -6.85
CA GLY A 97 2.03 -14.99 -5.50
C GLY A 97 3.48 -15.50 -5.43
N ARG A 98 4.10 -15.76 -6.59
CA ARG A 98 5.49 -16.24 -6.67
C ARG A 98 6.47 -15.07 -6.81
N PRO A 99 7.73 -15.24 -6.40
CA PRO A 99 8.75 -14.19 -6.52
C PRO A 99 8.91 -13.66 -7.95
N ILE A 100 9.07 -12.34 -8.06
CA ILE A 100 9.53 -11.64 -9.27
C ILE A 100 10.81 -10.91 -8.92
N ASP A 101 11.83 -11.06 -9.76
CA ASP A 101 13.09 -10.35 -9.59
C ASP A 101 13.49 -9.61 -10.87
N VAL A 102 13.71 -8.32 -10.70
CA VAL A 102 14.18 -7.38 -11.72
C VAL A 102 15.33 -6.61 -11.08
N LEU A 103 16.45 -6.50 -11.80
CA LEU A 103 17.51 -5.58 -11.42
C LEU A 103 17.19 -4.22 -12.00
N VAL A 104 17.11 -3.21 -11.14
CA VAL A 104 16.78 -1.83 -11.51
C VAL A 104 17.99 -0.94 -11.29
N GLY A 105 18.46 -0.30 -12.35
CA GLY A 105 19.52 0.70 -12.32
C GLY A 105 18.94 2.10 -12.14
N VAL A 106 19.46 2.88 -11.20
CA VAL A 106 19.07 4.28 -10.95
C VAL A 106 20.30 5.18 -11.05
N THR A 107 20.19 6.27 -11.82
CA THR A 107 21.23 7.28 -11.99
C THR A 107 21.29 8.24 -10.81
N PRO A 108 22.40 8.99 -10.62
CA PRO A 108 22.50 10.01 -9.57
C PRO A 108 21.47 11.15 -9.66
N ASP A 109 20.89 11.41 -10.83
CA ASP A 109 19.79 12.37 -11.04
C ASP A 109 18.39 11.76 -10.82
N ALA A 110 18.32 10.58 -10.19
CA ALA A 110 17.10 9.84 -9.90
C ALA A 110 16.26 9.51 -11.14
N ARG A 111 16.91 9.02 -12.20
CA ARG A 111 16.26 8.39 -13.34
C ARG A 111 16.51 6.89 -13.33
N ILE A 112 15.58 6.12 -13.86
CA ILE A 112 15.84 4.71 -14.14
C ILE A 112 16.81 4.65 -15.32
N ALA A 113 18.05 4.20 -15.08
CA ALA A 113 19.05 3.99 -16.11
C ALA A 113 18.65 2.82 -17.03
N GLY A 114 18.12 1.76 -16.41
CA GLY A 114 17.59 0.58 -17.09
C GLY A 114 16.96 -0.37 -16.08
N ALA A 115 16.24 -1.36 -16.59
CA ALA A 115 15.75 -2.48 -15.79
C ALA A 115 15.92 -3.79 -16.57
N GLU A 116 16.29 -4.86 -15.88
CA GLU A 116 16.54 -6.17 -16.49
C GLU A 116 15.78 -7.26 -15.73
N LEU A 117 14.96 -8.01 -16.48
CA LEU A 117 14.17 -9.11 -15.95
C LEU A 117 15.09 -10.29 -15.63
N MET A 118 15.18 -10.67 -14.36
CA MET A 118 15.98 -11.80 -13.91
C MET A 118 15.15 -13.06 -13.73
N ARG A 119 13.92 -12.88 -13.21
CA ARG A 119 13.00 -13.98 -12.96
C ARG A 119 11.56 -13.51 -12.97
N HIS A 120 10.70 -14.34 -13.57
CA HIS A 120 9.26 -14.29 -13.35
C HIS A 120 8.66 -15.70 -13.39
N ASP A 121 7.56 -15.88 -12.68
CA ASP A 121 6.75 -17.10 -12.67
C ASP A 121 5.27 -16.79 -13.01
N GLU A 122 5.09 -15.84 -13.93
CA GLU A 122 3.77 -15.34 -14.35
C GLU A 122 3.13 -16.27 -15.39
N PRO A 123 1.83 -16.58 -15.28
CA PRO A 123 1.12 -17.47 -16.20
C PRO A 123 0.84 -16.85 -17.58
N VAL A 124 1.56 -15.80 -17.96
CA VAL A 124 1.32 -15.02 -19.19
C VAL A 124 1.74 -15.75 -20.46
N LEU A 125 2.64 -16.73 -20.37
CA LEU A 125 3.00 -17.60 -21.50
C LEU A 125 1.77 -18.32 -22.06
N THR A 126 0.80 -18.67 -21.20
CA THR A 126 -0.46 -19.30 -21.61
C THR A 126 -1.36 -18.38 -22.45
N LEU A 127 -1.07 -17.07 -22.45
CA LEU A 127 -1.77 -16.04 -23.20
C LEU A 127 -1.05 -15.68 -24.52
N GLY A 128 0.01 -16.41 -24.87
CA GLY A 128 0.84 -16.17 -26.06
C GLY A 128 1.84 -15.02 -25.91
N ILE A 129 2.11 -14.57 -24.68
CA ILE A 129 3.09 -13.54 -24.36
C ILE A 129 4.38 -14.24 -23.99
N SER A 130 5.46 -13.98 -24.71
CA SER A 130 6.76 -14.61 -24.47
C SER A 130 7.51 -13.98 -23.30
N THR A 131 8.55 -14.65 -22.80
CA THR A 131 9.45 -14.06 -21.79
C THR A 131 10.18 -12.85 -22.37
N GLU A 132 10.48 -12.88 -23.67
CA GLU A 132 11.08 -11.77 -24.42
C GLU A 132 10.16 -10.54 -24.45
N ASP A 133 8.85 -10.71 -24.60
CA ASP A 133 7.89 -9.60 -24.55
C ASP A 133 7.89 -8.90 -23.18
N ILE A 134 7.99 -9.69 -22.10
CA ILE A 134 8.07 -9.15 -20.73
C ILE A 134 9.42 -8.46 -20.52
N ALA A 135 10.52 -9.06 -20.99
CA ALA A 135 11.84 -8.45 -20.91
C ALA A 135 11.89 -7.11 -21.68
N ALA A 136 11.25 -7.04 -22.86
CA ALA A 136 11.11 -5.81 -23.62
C ALA A 136 10.30 -4.75 -22.84
N TYR A 137 9.17 -5.15 -22.26
CA TYR A 137 8.37 -4.27 -21.39
C TYR A 137 9.18 -3.73 -20.19
N VAL A 138 9.95 -4.59 -19.52
CA VAL A 138 10.82 -4.21 -18.41
C VAL A 138 11.91 -3.25 -18.86
N SER A 139 12.57 -3.50 -20.00
CA SER A 139 13.63 -2.63 -20.52
C SER A 139 13.14 -1.23 -20.88
N ALA A 140 11.85 -1.08 -21.21
CA ALA A 140 11.25 0.19 -21.60
C ALA A 140 11.13 1.20 -20.44
N PHE A 141 11.41 0.80 -19.19
CA PHE A 141 11.47 1.73 -18.05
C PHE A 141 12.72 2.63 -18.05
N ALA A 142 13.70 2.37 -18.92
CA ALA A 142 14.86 3.25 -19.07
C ALA A 142 14.44 4.69 -19.40
N GLY A 143 15.00 5.66 -18.69
CA GLY A 143 14.72 7.09 -18.83
C GLY A 143 13.57 7.62 -17.97
N VAL A 144 12.80 6.75 -17.30
CA VAL A 144 11.72 7.17 -16.38
C VAL A 144 12.31 8.06 -15.29
N ASP A 145 11.72 9.23 -15.14
CA ASP A 145 12.13 10.25 -14.17
C ASP A 145 11.43 10.00 -12.83
N LEU A 146 12.19 9.62 -11.80
CA LEU A 146 11.63 9.40 -10.48
C LEU A 146 11.30 10.71 -9.77
N ASN A 147 11.89 11.84 -10.21
CA ASN A 147 11.65 13.18 -9.68
C ASN A 147 10.43 13.89 -10.31
N ARG A 148 9.75 13.24 -11.25
CA ARG A 148 8.57 13.78 -11.89
C ARG A 148 7.43 13.97 -10.88
N GLU A 149 6.91 15.18 -10.81
CA GLU A 149 5.73 15.49 -10.00
C GLU A 149 4.51 14.69 -10.48
N GLN A 150 3.79 14.11 -9.52
CA GLN A 150 2.60 13.30 -9.77
C GLN A 150 1.35 14.17 -9.61
N VAL A 151 0.76 14.60 -10.74
CA VAL A 151 -0.48 15.39 -10.74
C VAL A 151 -1.67 14.59 -10.18
N THR A 152 -1.69 13.29 -10.46
CA THR A 152 -2.66 12.33 -9.89
C THR A 152 -1.91 11.05 -9.53
N ALA A 153 -2.06 10.57 -8.30
CA ALA A 153 -1.39 9.36 -7.84
C ALA A 153 -1.83 8.12 -8.62
N PHE A 154 -3.15 7.90 -8.69
CA PHE A 154 -3.71 6.61 -9.11
C PHE A 154 -4.30 6.63 -10.54
N GLY A 155 -3.97 7.67 -11.31
CA GLY A 155 -4.34 7.84 -12.71
C GLY A 155 -3.39 7.15 -13.69
N ALA A 156 -3.68 7.28 -14.98
CA ALA A 156 -2.77 6.82 -16.04
C ALA A 156 -1.53 7.73 -16.10
N ARG A 157 -0.36 7.11 -16.32
CA ARG A 157 0.92 7.81 -16.49
C ARG A 157 1.41 7.65 -17.92
N SER A 158 1.57 8.77 -18.63
CA SER A 158 2.02 8.78 -20.03
C SER A 158 3.52 8.60 -20.20
N ASP A 159 4.28 8.72 -19.10
CA ASP A 159 5.73 8.56 -19.06
C ASP A 159 6.17 7.12 -18.74
N LEU A 160 5.21 6.21 -18.53
CA LEU A 160 5.48 4.79 -18.28
C LEU A 160 5.19 3.93 -19.51
N PRO A 161 5.85 2.78 -19.65
CA PRO A 161 5.55 1.84 -20.72
C PRO A 161 4.11 1.34 -20.68
N ASP A 162 3.50 1.21 -21.85
CA ASP A 162 2.16 0.65 -21.99
C ASP A 162 2.12 -0.81 -21.52
N VAL A 163 1.09 -1.10 -20.74
CA VAL A 163 0.86 -2.42 -20.16
C VAL A 163 0.56 -3.44 -21.26
N ILE A 164 1.17 -4.63 -21.23
CA ILE A 164 0.93 -5.66 -22.27
C ILE A 164 -0.54 -6.09 -22.23
N ALA A 165 -1.22 -5.97 -23.37
CA ALA A 165 -2.60 -6.39 -23.52
C ALA A 165 -2.77 -7.86 -23.12
N ARG A 166 -3.86 -8.17 -22.39
CA ARG A 166 -4.17 -9.50 -21.82
C ARG A 166 -3.30 -9.94 -20.64
N ALA A 167 -2.17 -9.29 -20.35
CA ALA A 167 -1.35 -9.54 -19.16
C ALA A 167 -1.37 -8.38 -18.16
N THR A 168 -2.41 -7.55 -18.19
CA THR A 168 -2.42 -6.25 -17.50
C THR A 168 -2.17 -6.32 -16.00
N VAL A 169 -2.62 -7.39 -15.34
CA VAL A 169 -2.38 -7.61 -13.91
C VAL A 169 -0.91 -7.95 -13.66
N SER A 170 -0.37 -8.95 -14.37
CA SER A 170 1.02 -9.39 -14.25
C SER A 170 2.03 -8.28 -14.55
N THR A 171 1.86 -7.57 -15.67
CA THR A 171 2.74 -6.45 -16.04
C THR A 171 2.53 -5.24 -15.14
N GLY A 172 1.31 -5.04 -14.60
CA GLY A 172 1.06 -4.03 -13.57
C GLY A 172 1.86 -4.30 -12.30
N VAL A 173 1.92 -5.56 -11.84
CA VAL A 173 2.72 -5.94 -10.67
C VAL A 173 4.23 -5.77 -10.93
N ILE A 174 4.71 -6.11 -12.12
CA ILE A 174 6.12 -5.88 -12.52
C ILE A 174 6.45 -4.38 -12.52
N ARG A 175 5.60 -3.55 -13.12
CA ARG A 175 5.73 -2.08 -13.09
C ARG A 175 5.80 -1.57 -11.65
N ASP A 176 4.87 -2.00 -10.82
CA ASP A 176 4.77 -1.52 -9.44
C ASP A 176 6.01 -1.93 -8.63
N ALA A 177 6.56 -3.13 -8.87
CA ALA A 177 7.82 -3.59 -8.28
C ALA A 177 9.02 -2.73 -8.73
N ILE A 178 9.16 -2.46 -10.04
CA ILE A 178 10.24 -1.63 -10.59
C ILE A 178 10.20 -0.22 -9.97
N LEU A 179 9.04 0.44 -10.00
CA LEU A 179 8.89 1.82 -9.53
C LEU A 179 9.11 1.92 -8.02
N ARG A 180 8.55 0.98 -7.24
CA ARG A 180 8.76 0.94 -5.79
C ARG A 180 10.25 0.78 -5.46
N THR A 181 10.94 -0.18 -6.08
CA THR A 181 12.37 -0.41 -5.83
C THR A 181 13.22 0.77 -6.27
N ALA A 182 12.97 1.33 -7.45
CA ALA A 182 13.70 2.50 -7.95
C ALA A 182 13.57 3.69 -6.98
N ARG A 183 12.36 3.97 -6.51
CA ARG A 183 12.09 5.07 -5.57
C ARG A 183 12.71 4.82 -4.20
N THR A 184 12.57 3.61 -3.66
CA THR A 184 13.21 3.22 -2.40
C THR A 184 14.74 3.38 -2.50
N LEU A 185 15.35 2.95 -3.60
CA LEU A 185 16.78 3.13 -3.84
C LEU A 185 17.17 4.61 -3.96
N ALA A 186 16.42 5.40 -4.73
CA ALA A 186 16.69 6.83 -4.90
C ALA A 186 16.62 7.60 -3.56
N LEU A 187 15.59 7.35 -2.75
CA LEU A 187 15.45 7.96 -1.42
C LEU A 187 16.57 7.50 -0.47
N GLY A 188 16.83 6.20 -0.40
CA GLY A 188 17.86 5.62 0.48
C GLY A 188 19.30 5.95 0.08
N ARG A 189 19.51 6.59 -1.07
CA ARG A 189 20.80 7.13 -1.53
C ARG A 189 20.82 8.66 -1.56
N GLY A 190 19.75 9.32 -1.11
CA GLY A 190 19.64 10.79 -1.09
C GLY A 190 19.56 11.43 -2.48
N LEU A 191 19.15 10.67 -3.51
CA LEU A 191 19.05 11.14 -4.91
C LEU A 191 17.71 11.82 -5.19
N ALA A 192 16.67 11.46 -4.44
CA ALA A 192 15.36 12.07 -4.50
C ALA A 192 15.10 12.85 -3.20
N GLY A 193 14.70 14.11 -3.32
CA GLY A 193 14.34 14.97 -2.19
C GLY A 193 12.93 14.66 -1.66
N GLY A 194 12.70 14.96 -0.38
CA GLY A 194 11.38 14.82 0.25
C GLY A 194 11.44 14.95 1.77
N ARG A 195 10.32 15.37 2.38
CA ARG A 195 10.13 15.26 3.82
C ARG A 195 9.96 13.78 4.20
N GLY A 196 10.43 13.39 5.39
CA GLY A 196 10.42 11.98 5.82
C GLY A 196 11.50 11.09 5.20
N ALA A 197 12.70 11.63 4.95
CA ALA A 197 13.88 10.84 4.58
C ALA A 197 14.22 9.77 5.64
N ASP A 198 13.90 10.02 6.90
CA ASP A 198 14.16 9.13 8.04
C ASP A 198 13.15 7.97 8.15
N ILE A 199 12.12 7.93 7.30
CA ILE A 199 11.16 6.82 7.30
C ILE A 199 11.80 5.56 6.72
N ASP A 200 11.74 4.48 7.49
CA ASP A 200 12.13 3.16 7.04
C ASP A 200 11.15 2.61 5.98
N ARG A 201 11.60 2.56 4.73
CA ARG A 201 10.83 2.08 3.57
C ARG A 201 11.19 0.68 3.12
N VAL A 202 12.03 -0.01 3.88
CA VAL A 202 12.63 -1.29 3.49
C VAL A 202 12.29 -2.37 4.49
N SER A 203 12.52 -2.12 5.77
CA SER A 203 12.31 -3.14 6.80
C SER A 203 10.85 -3.49 6.91
N PHE A 204 10.60 -4.79 7.07
CA PHE A 204 9.27 -5.33 7.21
C PHE A 204 9.26 -6.32 8.35
N GLU A 205 8.36 -6.10 9.29
CA GLU A 205 8.01 -7.08 10.29
C GLU A 205 6.53 -7.39 10.23
N THR A 206 6.17 -8.66 10.37
CA THR A 206 4.75 -9.05 10.43
C THR A 206 4.13 -8.49 11.71
N ARG A 207 2.96 -7.87 11.56
CA ARG A 207 2.15 -7.32 12.64
C ARG A 207 0.67 -7.66 12.41
N THR A 208 -0.03 -7.98 13.49
CA THR A 208 -1.50 -8.07 13.48
C THR A 208 -2.11 -6.67 13.62
N TRP A 209 -3.40 -6.53 13.32
CA TRP A 209 -4.12 -5.28 13.52
C TRP A 209 -4.02 -4.77 14.96
N GLY A 210 -4.22 -5.67 15.94
CA GLY A 210 -4.11 -5.34 17.35
C GLY A 210 -2.70 -4.86 17.76
N GLN A 211 -1.65 -5.40 17.15
CA GLN A 211 -0.28 -4.94 17.40
C GLN A 211 -0.03 -3.54 16.81
N LEU A 212 -0.52 -3.26 15.59
CA LEU A 212 -0.41 -1.92 15.00
C LEU A 212 -1.12 -0.85 15.84
N LEU A 213 -2.28 -1.17 16.42
CA LEU A 213 -2.96 -0.30 17.38
C LEU A 213 -2.12 -0.08 18.65
N ALA A 214 -1.61 -1.16 19.25
CA ALA A 214 -0.85 -1.09 20.49
C ALA A 214 0.47 -0.32 20.34
N GLU A 215 1.08 -0.35 19.15
CA GLU A 215 2.32 0.36 18.80
C GLU A 215 2.07 1.83 18.40
N GLY A 216 0.81 2.26 18.24
CA GLY A 216 0.46 3.60 17.76
C GLY A 216 0.61 3.78 16.24
N ALA A 217 0.99 2.72 15.51
CA ALA A 217 1.05 2.71 14.05
C ALA A 217 -0.33 2.82 13.37
N LEU A 218 -1.39 2.53 14.13
CA LEU A 218 -2.78 2.75 13.74
C LEU A 218 -3.47 3.55 14.83
N ALA A 219 -3.94 4.75 14.50
CA ALA A 219 -4.74 5.58 15.39
C ALA A 219 -6.23 5.22 15.25
N GLN A 220 -7.01 5.40 16.32
CA GLN A 220 -8.45 5.16 16.34
C GLN A 220 -9.20 6.24 17.12
N THR A 221 -10.40 6.58 16.65
CA THR A 221 -11.41 7.30 17.46
C THR A 221 -12.81 6.76 17.20
N SER A 222 -13.71 6.95 18.16
CA SER A 222 -15.13 6.58 18.06
C SER A 222 -16.01 7.74 18.50
N VAL A 223 -17.05 8.00 17.73
CA VAL A 223 -18.07 9.02 18.02
C VAL A 223 -19.42 8.31 18.18
N PRO A 224 -19.96 8.23 19.40
CA PRO A 224 -21.24 7.60 19.66
C PRO A 224 -22.40 8.33 18.97
N LEU A 225 -23.46 7.59 18.62
CA LEU A 225 -24.66 8.16 18.00
C LEU A 225 -25.32 9.22 18.88
N ALA A 226 -25.29 9.04 20.20
CA ALA A 226 -25.82 10.00 21.17
C ALA A 226 -25.09 11.35 21.11
N GLU A 227 -23.76 11.33 21.00
CA GLU A 227 -22.94 12.53 20.89
C GLU A 227 -23.22 13.26 19.58
N ALA A 228 -23.25 12.54 18.46
CA ALA A 228 -23.58 13.11 17.16
C ALA A 228 -25.00 13.70 17.12
N ARG A 229 -25.98 13.07 17.81
CA ARG A 229 -27.35 13.59 17.90
C ARG A 229 -27.40 14.92 18.65
N ALA A 230 -26.62 15.05 19.72
CA ALA A 230 -26.50 16.31 20.46
C ALA A 230 -25.81 17.40 19.61
N ALA A 231 -24.71 17.05 18.93
CA ALA A 231 -23.94 17.98 18.10
C ALA A 231 -24.70 18.45 16.84
N LEU A 232 -25.57 17.60 16.28
CA LEU A 232 -26.38 17.88 15.09
C LEU A 232 -27.84 18.26 15.43
N ALA A 233 -28.10 18.74 16.64
CA ALA A 233 -29.42 19.20 17.05
C ALA A 233 -29.96 20.28 16.09
N GLY A 234 -31.24 20.22 15.76
CA GLY A 234 -31.88 21.13 14.80
C GLY A 234 -31.77 20.72 13.33
N ALA A 235 -31.10 19.61 13.01
CA ALA A 235 -31.13 19.02 11.68
C ALA A 235 -32.58 18.68 11.24
N LYS A 236 -32.94 19.04 10.00
CA LYS A 236 -34.26 18.76 9.39
C LYS A 236 -34.61 17.27 9.40
N VAL A 237 -33.60 16.43 9.19
CA VAL A 237 -33.69 14.97 9.32
C VAL A 237 -32.91 14.59 10.57
N PRO A 238 -33.59 14.24 11.68
CA PRO A 238 -32.93 13.82 12.91
C PRO A 238 -32.12 12.54 12.69
N LEU A 239 -31.05 12.37 13.48
CA LEU A 239 -30.38 11.08 13.57
C LEU A 239 -31.29 10.06 14.27
N PRO A 240 -31.22 8.77 13.91
CA PRO A 240 -32.04 7.74 14.53
C PRO A 240 -31.79 7.66 16.04
N GLU A 241 -32.81 7.22 16.77
CA GLU A 241 -32.70 6.80 18.16
C GLU A 241 -32.00 5.45 18.26
N GLY A 242 -31.37 5.19 19.41
CA GLY A 242 -30.67 3.94 19.69
C GLY A 242 -29.21 4.12 20.07
N GLU A 243 -28.56 2.98 20.31
CA GLU A 243 -27.15 2.83 20.68
C GLU A 243 -26.28 2.55 19.44
N GLY A 244 -24.96 2.60 19.62
CA GLY A 244 -23.95 2.37 18.59
C GLY A 244 -23.24 3.65 18.16
N ASP A 245 -22.37 3.51 17.15
CA ASP A 245 -21.48 4.60 16.72
C ASP A 245 -22.07 5.36 15.53
N PHE A 246 -21.99 6.69 15.64
CA PHE A 246 -22.18 7.54 14.48
C PHE A 246 -21.05 7.30 13.47
N ILE A 247 -19.81 7.26 13.94
CA ILE A 247 -18.65 6.84 13.16
C ILE A 247 -17.54 6.35 14.07
N GLU A 248 -16.89 5.26 13.69
CA GLU A 248 -15.56 4.89 14.16
C GLU A 248 -14.57 5.07 13.01
N LEU A 249 -13.39 5.59 13.33
CA LEU A 249 -12.34 5.94 12.37
C LEU A 249 -11.02 5.27 12.77
N TRP A 250 -10.27 4.82 11.76
CA TRP A 250 -8.88 4.37 11.89
C TRP A 250 -7.99 5.06 10.88
N LEU A 251 -6.79 5.44 11.30
CA LEU A 251 -5.84 6.20 10.49
C LEU A 251 -4.43 5.63 10.62
N ALA A 252 -3.73 5.48 9.50
CA ALA A 252 -2.34 5.05 9.47
C ALA A 252 -1.55 5.75 8.36
N VAL A 253 -0.27 6.02 8.60
CA VAL A 253 0.70 6.35 7.54
C VAL A 253 1.24 5.05 6.95
N LEU A 254 1.11 4.87 5.64
CA LEU A 254 1.40 3.61 4.95
C LEU A 254 2.85 3.49 4.49
N ASP A 255 3.64 4.55 4.55
CA ASP A 255 5.01 4.59 4.04
C ASP A 255 5.91 3.47 4.59
N PRO A 256 5.89 3.12 5.90
CA PRO A 256 6.66 1.99 6.40
C PRO A 256 6.04 0.66 5.98
N PRO A 257 6.82 -0.30 5.42
CA PRO A 257 6.29 -1.61 5.05
C PRO A 257 5.64 -2.35 6.21
N THR A 258 6.16 -2.23 7.43
CA THR A 258 5.56 -2.80 8.64
C THR A 258 4.13 -2.29 8.89
N ILE A 259 3.77 -1.10 8.42
CA ILE A 259 2.39 -0.60 8.53
C ILE A 259 1.62 -0.93 7.24
N GLY A 260 2.08 -0.41 6.10
CA GLY A 260 1.35 -0.47 4.83
C GLY A 260 1.15 -1.89 4.31
N ARG A 261 2.17 -2.75 4.39
CA ARG A 261 2.09 -4.14 3.90
C ARG A 261 1.22 -5.01 4.80
N ASN A 262 1.28 -4.83 6.13
CA ASN A 262 0.42 -5.59 7.04
C ASN A 262 -1.05 -5.18 6.89
N LEU A 263 -1.35 -3.91 6.60
CA LEU A 263 -2.72 -3.45 6.37
C LEU A 263 -3.27 -3.85 4.99
N LEU A 264 -2.51 -3.61 3.91
CA LEU A 264 -3.00 -3.71 2.53
C LEU A 264 -2.65 -5.04 1.86
N GLY A 265 -1.69 -5.79 2.41
CA GLY A 265 -1.04 -6.89 1.71
C GLY A 265 -0.03 -6.40 0.67
N GLN A 266 0.86 -7.30 0.25
CA GLN A 266 2.03 -6.95 -0.58
C GLN A 266 1.66 -6.32 -1.93
N ALA A 267 0.69 -6.89 -2.66
CA ALA A 267 0.35 -6.41 -4.00
C ALA A 267 -0.24 -4.99 -3.99
N LEU A 268 -1.23 -4.74 -3.12
CA LEU A 268 -1.86 -3.43 -3.02
C LEU A 268 -0.91 -2.40 -2.44
N TYR A 269 -0.09 -2.77 -1.45
CA TYR A 269 0.95 -1.90 -0.90
C TYR A 269 1.97 -1.46 -1.96
N SER A 270 2.48 -2.40 -2.77
CA SER A 270 3.40 -2.08 -3.86
C SER A 270 2.76 -1.14 -4.88
N ARG A 271 1.50 -1.37 -5.24
CA ARG A 271 0.74 -0.46 -6.11
C ARG A 271 0.61 0.94 -5.54
N VAL A 272 0.33 1.05 -4.23
CA VAL A 272 0.22 2.35 -3.56
C VAL A 272 1.55 3.08 -3.62
N LEU A 273 2.66 2.45 -3.23
CA LEU A 273 3.96 3.14 -3.22
C LEU A 273 4.51 3.46 -4.62
N ALA A 274 4.20 2.64 -5.63
CA ALA A 274 4.58 2.88 -7.01
C ALA A 274 3.87 4.10 -7.64
N ALA A 275 2.71 4.48 -7.10
CA ALA A 275 1.91 5.62 -7.55
C ALA A 275 2.39 6.98 -6.99
N LEU A 276 3.24 6.96 -5.96
CA LEU A 276 3.69 8.15 -5.24
C LEU A 276 4.82 8.87 -6.00
N GLY A 277 4.78 10.20 -6.02
CA GLY A 277 5.88 11.04 -6.50
C GLY A 277 7.00 11.18 -5.46
N PRO A 278 8.05 11.97 -5.73
CA PRO A 278 9.17 12.17 -4.79
C PRO A 278 8.70 12.69 -3.44
N GLY A 279 9.09 12.03 -2.35
CA GLY A 279 8.74 12.46 -1.00
C GLY A 279 7.26 12.32 -0.61
N ASP A 280 6.35 12.06 -1.56
CA ASP A 280 4.94 11.87 -1.28
C ASP A 280 4.71 10.70 -0.31
N SER A 281 3.67 10.82 0.48
CA SER A 281 3.24 9.79 1.43
C SER A 281 1.85 9.29 1.13
N ALA A 282 1.53 8.12 1.68
CA ALA A 282 0.18 7.58 1.62
C ALA A 282 -0.39 7.41 3.03
N ILE A 283 -1.65 7.79 3.21
CA ILE A 283 -2.40 7.50 4.43
C ILE A 283 -3.55 6.55 4.14
N PHE A 284 -3.86 5.70 5.11
CA PHE A 284 -5.07 4.88 5.16
C PHE A 284 -6.10 5.54 6.07
N LEU A 285 -7.36 5.60 5.62
CA LEU A 285 -8.51 5.99 6.42
C LEU A 285 -9.60 4.93 6.30
N GLY A 286 -9.88 4.26 7.42
CA GLY A 286 -10.93 3.26 7.56
C GLY A 286 -12.07 3.78 8.41
N SER A 287 -13.32 3.38 8.12
CA SER A 287 -14.45 3.72 8.98
C SER A 287 -15.58 2.69 9.00
N ARG A 288 -16.32 2.67 10.10
CA ARG A 288 -17.63 2.00 10.23
C ARG A 288 -18.61 2.86 11.00
N GLY A 289 -19.89 2.48 11.03
CA GLY A 289 -20.97 3.26 11.66
C GLY A 289 -21.97 3.83 10.65
N LEU A 290 -22.82 4.73 11.15
CA LEU A 290 -23.90 5.34 10.38
C LEU A 290 -23.37 6.32 9.32
N HIS A 291 -22.42 7.18 9.70
CA HIS A 291 -21.84 8.21 8.85
C HIS A 291 -20.77 7.64 7.91
N SER A 292 -20.54 8.36 6.82
CA SER A 292 -19.53 8.03 5.80
C SER A 292 -18.48 9.13 5.80
N HIS A 293 -17.21 8.73 5.92
CA HIS A 293 -16.10 9.69 5.80
C HIS A 293 -15.95 10.17 4.36
N ARG A 294 -16.24 9.33 3.36
CA ARG A 294 -16.11 9.72 1.95
C ARG A 294 -17.18 10.71 1.51
N GLY A 295 -18.42 10.49 1.93
CA GLY A 295 -19.56 11.18 1.33
C GLY A 295 -19.75 10.80 -0.14
N THR A 296 -20.43 11.69 -0.87
CA THR A 296 -20.79 11.45 -2.29
C THR A 296 -20.44 12.61 -3.20
N GLU A 297 -20.22 13.81 -2.67
CA GLU A 297 -20.07 15.01 -3.50
C GLU A 297 -18.71 15.04 -4.20
N TRP A 298 -17.68 14.43 -3.62
CA TRP A 298 -16.37 14.28 -4.24
C TRP A 298 -16.39 13.70 -5.66
N ARG A 299 -17.38 12.86 -6.01
CA ARG A 299 -17.52 12.32 -7.37
C ARG A 299 -17.92 13.38 -8.41
N ARG A 300 -18.43 14.52 -7.95
CA ARG A 300 -18.83 15.67 -8.78
C ARG A 300 -17.81 16.80 -8.67
N SER A 301 -17.34 17.09 -7.46
CA SER A 301 -16.42 18.20 -7.19
C SER A 301 -14.94 17.85 -7.41
N GLY A 302 -14.58 16.56 -7.41
CA GLY A 302 -13.19 16.08 -7.40
C GLY A 302 -12.48 16.23 -6.05
N VAL A 303 -13.17 16.68 -4.99
CA VAL A 303 -12.62 16.94 -3.65
C VAL A 303 -13.50 16.33 -2.57
N PHE A 304 -12.91 15.64 -1.60
CA PHE A 304 -13.61 15.05 -0.47
C PHE A 304 -14.10 16.14 0.49
N GLU A 305 -15.40 16.40 0.46
CA GLU A 305 -16.03 17.51 1.18
C GLU A 305 -16.07 17.33 2.70
N ARG A 306 -15.85 16.10 3.16
CA ARG A 306 -15.97 15.72 4.58
C ARG A 306 -14.63 15.50 5.25
N ILE A 307 -13.51 15.55 4.55
CA ILE A 307 -12.22 15.12 5.08
C ILE A 307 -11.19 16.21 4.86
N GLU A 308 -10.56 16.64 5.94
CA GLU A 308 -9.44 17.57 5.92
C GLU A 308 -8.26 16.94 6.68
N VAL A 309 -7.05 17.08 6.14
CA VAL A 309 -5.81 16.78 6.87
C VAL A 309 -5.24 18.09 7.38
N ILE A 310 -4.96 18.17 8.67
CA ILE A 310 -4.45 19.36 9.33
C ILE A 310 -3.07 19.06 9.90
N GLN A 311 -2.06 19.82 9.49
CA GLN A 311 -0.70 19.72 10.00
C GLN A 311 -0.11 21.11 10.22
N GLY A 312 0.06 21.50 11.48
CA GLY A 312 0.43 22.88 11.82
C GLY A 312 -0.64 23.88 11.35
N GLU A 313 -0.25 24.83 10.51
CA GLU A 313 -1.15 25.82 9.89
C GLU A 313 -1.70 25.36 8.53
N GLU A 314 -1.20 24.25 7.98
CA GLU A 314 -1.65 23.71 6.70
C GLU A 314 -2.95 22.91 6.85
N THR A 315 -3.91 23.19 5.97
CA THR A 315 -5.11 22.37 5.77
C THR A 315 -5.09 21.80 4.35
N ILE A 316 -5.03 20.48 4.24
CA ILE A 316 -4.88 19.75 2.99
C ILE A 316 -6.22 19.10 2.64
N ALA A 317 -6.80 19.56 1.54
CA ALA A 317 -8.00 18.95 0.97
C ALA A 317 -7.63 17.69 0.17
N LEU A 318 -8.36 16.60 0.39
CA LEU A 318 -8.16 15.33 -0.30
C LEU A 318 -8.89 15.32 -1.65
N ARG A 319 -8.24 14.81 -2.70
CA ARG A 319 -8.74 14.86 -4.08
C ARG A 319 -8.98 13.49 -4.67
N GLU A 320 -9.89 13.40 -5.63
CA GLU A 320 -10.21 12.15 -6.34
C GLU A 320 -8.99 11.53 -7.04
N GLY A 321 -8.14 12.36 -7.67
CA GLY A 321 -6.94 11.88 -8.37
C GLY A 321 -5.89 11.25 -7.44
N ASP A 322 -6.00 11.51 -6.13
CA ASP A 322 -5.12 11.03 -5.08
C ASP A 322 -5.79 9.96 -4.21
N PHE A 323 -6.96 9.46 -4.61
CA PHE A 323 -7.75 8.50 -3.86
C PHE A 323 -7.72 7.10 -4.48
N LEU A 324 -7.55 6.09 -3.64
CA LEU A 324 -7.72 4.68 -3.98
C LEU A 324 -8.67 4.01 -2.98
N ARG A 325 -9.72 3.37 -3.49
CA ARG A 325 -10.62 2.54 -2.68
C ARG A 325 -9.93 1.23 -2.32
N VAL A 326 -10.04 0.84 -1.05
CA VAL A 326 -9.60 -0.47 -0.56
C VAL A 326 -10.82 -1.36 -0.31
N ASP A 327 -10.71 -2.62 -0.72
CA ASP A 327 -11.84 -3.56 -0.70
C ASP A 327 -11.72 -4.58 0.43
N ARG A 328 -10.48 -4.83 0.87
CA ARG A 328 -10.16 -5.82 1.90
C ARG A 328 -8.84 -5.45 2.57
N LEU A 329 -8.78 -5.62 3.88
CA LEU A 329 -7.54 -5.58 4.65
C LEU A 329 -6.90 -6.96 4.73
N ALA A 330 -5.57 -7.01 4.79
CA ALA A 330 -4.81 -8.25 4.94
C ALA A 330 -4.85 -8.90 6.34
N PRO A 331 -4.87 -8.18 7.48
CA PRO A 331 -4.91 -8.79 8.80
C PRO A 331 -6.29 -9.42 9.05
N GLY A 332 -6.31 -10.68 9.48
CA GLY A 332 -7.54 -11.40 9.80
C GLY A 332 -8.19 -11.00 11.13
N ASP A 333 -7.46 -10.27 11.98
CA ASP A 333 -7.95 -9.72 13.26
C ASP A 333 -8.48 -8.29 13.13
N ALA A 334 -8.48 -7.70 11.93
CA ALA A 334 -9.06 -6.39 11.69
C ALA A 334 -10.60 -6.42 11.87
N PRO A 335 -11.21 -5.35 12.43
CA PRO A 335 -12.65 -5.23 12.48
C PRO A 335 -13.25 -5.11 11.07
N GLU A 336 -14.53 -5.46 10.92
CA GLU A 336 -15.24 -5.20 9.67
C GLU A 336 -15.44 -3.70 9.48
N LEU A 337 -14.84 -3.16 8.41
CA LEU A 337 -14.92 -1.76 8.02
C LEU A 337 -15.88 -1.59 6.84
N LYS A 338 -16.70 -0.54 6.90
CA LYS A 338 -17.68 -0.20 5.84
C LYS A 338 -17.03 0.57 4.71
N GLU A 339 -16.09 1.45 5.03
CA GLU A 339 -15.36 2.27 4.07
C GLU A 339 -13.87 2.21 4.36
N MET A 340 -13.06 2.04 3.32
CA MET A 340 -11.61 1.99 3.42
C MET A 340 -11.01 2.74 2.23
N SER A 341 -10.14 3.69 2.55
CA SER A 341 -9.61 4.66 1.61
C SER A 341 -8.11 4.79 1.80
N VAL A 342 -7.39 4.90 0.69
CA VAL A 342 -6.00 5.37 0.66
C VAL A 342 -5.96 6.72 -0.02
N PHE A 343 -5.22 7.65 0.56
CA PHE A 343 -4.98 8.97 -0.01
C PHE A 343 -3.48 9.23 -0.15
N ARG A 344 -3.06 9.74 -1.31
CA ARG A 344 -1.73 10.36 -1.46
C ARG A 344 -1.75 11.75 -0.82
N LEU A 345 -0.67 12.08 -0.12
CA LEU A 345 -0.36 13.42 0.36
C LEU A 345 0.95 13.89 -0.28
N ASP A 346 0.90 15.10 -0.85
CA ASP A 346 2.01 15.71 -1.56
C ASP A 346 3.12 16.19 -0.61
N ALA A 347 4.38 15.91 -0.97
CA ALA A 347 5.55 16.21 -0.14
C ALA A 347 5.77 17.70 0.16
N ALA A 348 5.25 18.60 -0.68
CA ALA A 348 5.39 20.04 -0.47
C ALA A 348 4.54 20.52 0.71
N ARG A 349 3.44 19.81 1.00
CA ARG A 349 2.41 20.23 1.97
C ARG A 349 2.31 19.33 3.20
N PHE A 350 2.88 18.13 3.14
CA PHE A 350 2.78 17.14 4.21
C PHE A 350 4.14 16.57 4.60
N ASP A 351 4.38 16.48 5.90
CA ASP A 351 5.49 15.75 6.50
C ASP A 351 4.97 14.50 7.24
N PRO A 352 5.23 13.28 6.74
CA PRO A 352 4.78 12.05 7.41
C PRO A 352 5.45 11.77 8.77
N THR A 353 6.49 12.54 9.14
CA THR A 353 7.22 12.39 10.41
C THR A 353 6.77 13.39 11.49
N ALA A 354 5.90 14.33 11.13
CA ALA A 354 5.35 15.31 12.06
C ALA A 354 3.91 14.93 12.46
N PRO A 355 3.49 15.24 13.70
CA PRO A 355 2.11 15.04 14.12
C PRO A 355 1.11 15.74 13.20
N PHE A 356 -0.02 15.10 12.93
CA PHE A 356 -1.11 15.65 12.13
C PHE A 356 -2.45 15.14 12.63
N ARG A 357 -3.53 15.67 12.08
CA ARG A 357 -4.90 15.27 12.39
C ARG A 357 -5.71 15.12 11.13
N ILE A 358 -6.59 14.12 11.11
CA ILE A 358 -7.72 14.08 10.17
C ILE A 358 -8.96 14.63 10.87
N GLU A 359 -9.67 15.54 10.23
CA GLU A 359 -11.02 15.92 10.63
C GLU A 359 -12.04 15.35 9.66
N VAL A 360 -13.03 14.64 10.19
CA VAL A 360 -14.20 14.21 9.43
C VAL A 360 -15.40 15.08 9.80
N ALA A 361 -16.06 15.67 8.82
CA ALA A 361 -17.21 16.54 9.00
C ALA A 361 -18.54 15.82 8.68
N ALA A 362 -19.57 16.17 9.45
CA ALA A 362 -20.96 15.87 9.17
C ALA A 362 -21.76 17.17 9.10
N THR A 363 -22.24 17.51 7.90
CA THR A 363 -23.10 18.68 7.67
C THR A 363 -24.54 18.23 7.49
N ARG A 364 -25.49 18.94 8.11
CA ARG A 364 -26.93 18.70 7.99
C ARG A 364 -27.70 20.01 7.84
N PRO A 365 -28.70 20.09 6.94
CA PRO A 365 -29.55 21.27 6.83
C PRO A 365 -30.43 21.43 8.07
N THR A 366 -30.64 22.66 8.51
CA THR A 366 -31.53 23.08 9.61
C THR A 366 -32.59 24.05 9.09
N ALA A 367 -33.47 24.55 9.97
CA ALA A 367 -34.44 25.58 9.58
C ALA A 367 -33.77 26.92 9.20
N GLU A 368 -32.61 27.23 9.79
CA GLU A 368 -31.93 28.53 9.67
C GLU A 368 -30.64 28.48 8.83
N GLY A 369 -30.23 27.30 8.36
CA GLY A 369 -29.02 27.12 7.57
C GLY A 369 -28.53 25.67 7.60
N GLU A 370 -27.31 25.45 8.07
CA GLU A 370 -26.71 24.13 8.26
C GLU A 370 -26.03 24.04 9.63
N VAL A 371 -26.01 22.84 10.20
CA VAL A 371 -25.21 22.49 11.38
C VAL A 371 -24.07 21.58 10.94
N VAL A 372 -22.88 21.83 11.47
CA VAL A 372 -21.66 21.08 11.15
C VAL A 372 -21.10 20.50 12.44
N PHE A 373 -20.84 19.19 12.42
CA PHE A 373 -20.13 18.49 13.48
C PHE A 373 -18.80 17.97 12.94
N ARG A 374 -17.68 18.35 13.56
CA ARG A 374 -16.33 17.95 13.21
C ARG A 374 -15.80 16.93 14.20
N MET A 375 -15.25 15.85 13.68
CA MET A 375 -14.81 14.68 14.44
C MET A 375 -13.30 14.49 14.17
N PRO A 376 -12.44 14.96 15.09
CA PRO A 376 -10.99 14.88 14.92
C PRO A 376 -10.44 13.49 15.26
N LEU A 377 -9.39 13.09 14.54
CA LEU A 377 -8.52 11.94 14.82
C LEU A 377 -7.06 12.39 14.69
N ASP A 378 -6.38 12.51 15.82
CA ASP A 378 -4.97 12.88 15.88
C ASP A 378 -4.08 11.66 15.56
N TYR A 379 -2.93 11.90 14.92
CA TYR A 379 -1.89 10.92 14.61
C TYR A 379 -0.53 11.53 14.98
N THR A 380 0.21 10.87 15.86
CA THR A 380 1.40 11.44 16.52
C THR A 380 2.63 10.57 16.39
#